data_AF-K7R0B7-F1
#
_entry.id   AF-K7R0B7-F1
#
_cell.length_a   1.000
_cell.length_b   1.000
_cell.length_c   1.000
_cell.angle_alpha   90.00
_cell.angle_beta   90.00
_cell.angle_gamma   90.00
#
_symmetry.space_group_name_H-M   'P 1'
#
loop_
_entity.id
_entity.type
_entity.pdbx_description
1 polymer ?
#
loop_
_entity_poly.entity_id
_entity_poly.type
_entity_poly.pdbx_seq_one_letter_code
_entity_poly.pdbx_strand_id
1 'polypeptide(L)' 'MEAPEVRWRLKEVLNREGVSAYALAKALAGKVAPNTVYALARGQTKRPDLEALAWVIWALRGLTGKEYGVGDLLEYRPPS' A
#
# COMPACT_ATOMS: atom_id res chain seq x y z
N MET A 1 -24.13 10.99 10.06
CA MET A 1 -23.44 11.24 8.79
C MET A 1 -21.97 11.11 9.06
N GLU A 2 -21.36 10.05 8.56
CA GLU A 2 -19.91 9.87 8.58
C GLU A 2 -19.25 10.84 7.59
N ALA A 3 -18.02 11.27 7.87
CA ALA A 3 -17.26 12.12 6.96
C ALA A 3 -16.73 11.31 5.76
N PRO A 4 -16.44 11.93 4.60
CA PRO A 4 -15.75 11.24 3.52
C PRO A 4 -14.34 10.80 3.99
N GLU A 5 -13.89 9.63 3.56
CA GLU A 5 -12.54 9.12 3.90
C GLU A 5 -11.80 8.52 2.70
N VAL A 6 -10.47 8.52 2.78
CA VAL A 6 -9.59 7.74 1.90
C VAL A 6 -8.86 6.72 2.75
N ARG A 7 -8.99 5.43 2.41
CA ARG A 7 -8.37 4.33 3.15
C ARG A 7 -7.32 3.59 2.35
N TRP A 8 -6.36 3.01 3.06
CA TRP A 8 -5.38 2.10 2.49
C TRP A 8 -5.97 0.72 2.21
N ARG A 9 -5.61 0.17 1.05
CA ARG A 9 -5.95 -1.19 0.62
C ARG A 9 -4.75 -2.12 0.49
N LEU A 10 -3.55 -1.66 0.84
CA LEU A 10 -2.33 -2.44 0.70
C LEU A 10 -2.41 -3.81 1.38
N LYS A 11 -3.03 -3.90 2.57
CA LYS A 11 -3.28 -5.19 3.24
C LYS A 11 -4.08 -6.17 2.39
N GLU A 12 -5.16 -5.67 1.78
CA GLU A 12 -6.08 -6.45 0.96
C GLU A 12 -5.38 -6.95 -0.30
N VAL A 13 -4.58 -6.07 -0.93
CA VAL A 13 -3.76 -6.43 -2.10
C VAL A 13 -2.73 -7.49 -1.74
N LEU A 14 -1.96 -7.29 -0.67
CA LEU A 14 -0.95 -8.25 -0.21
C LEU A 14 -1.55 -9.64 0.07
N ASN A 15 -2.68 -9.68 0.77
CA ASN A 15 -3.38 -10.94 1.05
C ASN A 15 -3.87 -11.62 -0.22
N ARG A 16 -4.47 -10.87 -1.15
CA ARG A 16 -4.97 -11.40 -2.43
C ARG A 16 -3.86 -12.04 -3.27
N GLU A 17 -2.67 -11.44 -3.25
CA GLU A 17 -1.53 -11.88 -4.05
C GLU A 17 -0.63 -12.90 -3.32
N GLY A 18 -0.95 -13.26 -2.08
CA GLY A 18 -0.10 -14.16 -1.28
C GLY A 18 1.26 -13.56 -0.92
N VAL A 19 1.40 -12.23 -0.92
CA VAL A 19 2.65 -11.53 -0.61
C VAL A 19 2.62 -11.08 0.85
N SER A 20 3.63 -11.45 1.63
CA SER A 20 3.74 -10.96 3.01
C SER A 20 4.25 -9.50 3.05
N ALA A 21 3.84 -8.74 4.07
CA ALA A 21 4.38 -7.41 4.31
C ALA A 21 5.91 -7.42 4.50
N TYR A 22 6.46 -8.51 5.04
CA TYR A 22 7.90 -8.73 5.14
C TYR A 22 8.56 -8.88 3.76
N ALA A 23 7.98 -9.68 2.86
CA ALA A 23 8.50 -9.83 1.50
C ALA A 23 8.50 -8.50 0.75
N LEU A 24 7.44 -7.70 0.90
CA LEU A 24 7.39 -6.35 0.36
C LEU A 24 8.47 -5.44 0.97
N ALA A 25 8.64 -5.44 2.30
CA ALA A 25 9.66 -4.64 2.97
C ALA A 25 11.08 -5.03 2.53
N LYS A 26 11.33 -6.32 2.30
CA LYS A 26 12.60 -6.83 1.78
C LYS A 26 12.85 -6.35 0.35
N ALA A 27 11.84 -6.39 -0.52
CA ALA A 27 11.93 -5.88 -1.90
C ALA A 27 12.19 -4.36 -1.96
N LEU A 28 11.80 -3.63 -0.90
CA LEU A 28 11.94 -2.18 -0.78
C LEU A 28 13.15 -1.74 0.05
N ALA A 29 14.05 -2.66 0.42
CA ALA A 29 15.22 -2.33 1.21
C ALA A 29 16.06 -1.21 0.56
N GLY A 30 16.40 -0.19 1.36
CA GLY A 30 17.13 0.99 0.90
C GLY A 30 16.31 2.00 0.09
N LYS A 31 15.02 1.75 -0.13
CA LYS A 31 14.10 2.68 -0.84
C LYS A 31 13.00 3.19 0.07
N VAL A 32 12.42 2.31 0.89
CA VAL A 32 11.37 2.65 1.85
C VAL A 32 11.75 2.04 3.19
N ALA A 33 11.65 2.83 4.27
CA ALA A 33 11.90 2.32 5.60
C ALA A 33 10.92 1.18 5.94
N PRO A 34 11.37 0.05 6.53
CA PRO A 34 10.49 -1.09 6.84
C PRO A 34 9.27 -0.69 7.68
N ASN A 35 9.45 0.21 8.66
CA ASN A 35 8.37 0.72 9.48
C ASN A 35 7.27 1.41 8.67
N THR A 36 7.65 2.14 7.62
CA THR A 36 6.70 2.75 6.68
C THR A 36 5.92 1.67 5.94
N VAL A 37 6.58 0.64 5.42
CA VAL A 37 5.91 -0.48 4.75
C VAL A 37 4.89 -1.16 5.66
N TYR A 38 5.25 -1.42 6.92
CA TYR A 38 4.33 -2.01 7.90
C TYR A 38 3.19 -1.07 8.28
N ALA A 39 3.44 0.23 8.42
CA ALA A 39 2.39 1.21 8.71
C ALA A 39 1.37 1.30 7.57
N LEU A 40 1.84 1.30 6.32
CA LEU A 40 1.01 1.26 5.11
C LEU A 40 0.19 -0.03 5.04
N ALA A 41 0.83 -1.19 5.27
CA ALA A 41 0.15 -2.48 5.26
C ALA A 41 -0.88 -2.63 6.38
N ARG A 42 -0.79 -1.83 7.46
CA ARG A 42 -1.80 -1.77 8.53
C ARG A 42 -2.81 -0.64 8.34
N GLY A 43 -2.65 0.20 7.32
CA GLY A 43 -3.49 1.37 7.10
C GLY A 43 -3.40 2.45 8.18
N GLN A 44 -2.29 2.50 8.92
CA GLN A 44 -2.10 3.43 10.05
C GLN A 44 -1.70 4.85 9.61
N THR A 45 -1.24 5.01 8.37
CA THR A 45 -0.75 6.28 7.86
C THR A 45 -1.90 7.16 7.37
N LYS A 46 -2.11 8.33 7.99
CA LYS A 46 -3.15 9.29 7.54
C LYS A 46 -2.74 10.17 6.35
N ARG A 47 -1.44 10.27 6.07
CA ARG A 47 -0.88 11.09 4.97
C ARG A 47 -0.14 10.17 3.99
N PRO A 48 -0.53 10.09 2.71
CA PRO A 48 0.21 9.33 1.74
C PRO A 48 1.53 10.04 1.42
N ASP A 49 2.64 9.35 1.65
CA ASP A 49 3.93 9.69 1.07
C ASP A 49 3.93 9.16 -0.38
N LEU A 50 4.00 10.08 -1.34
CA LEU A 50 3.90 9.76 -2.76
C LEU A 50 5.12 8.97 -3.27
N GLU A 51 6.31 9.23 -2.72
CA GLU A 51 7.52 8.50 -3.09
C GLU A 51 7.45 7.06 -2.58
N ALA A 52 7.07 6.88 -1.30
CA ALA A 52 6.87 5.55 -0.75
C ALA A 52 5.78 4.78 -1.52
N LEU A 53 4.70 5.47 -1.91
CA LEU A 53 3.62 4.88 -2.70
C LEU A 53 4.09 4.41 -4.08
N ALA A 54 4.88 5.24 -4.78
CA ALA A 54 5.46 4.88 -6.07
C ALA A 54 6.36 3.64 -5.96
N TRP A 55 7.20 3.58 -4.93
CA TRP A 55 8.05 2.41 -4.69
C TRP A 55 7.25 1.16 -4.37
N VAL A 56 6.19 1.26 -3.56
CA VAL A 56 5.30 0.12 -3.28
C VAL A 56 4.66 -0.39 -4.58
N ILE A 57 4.15 0.50 -5.43
CA ILE A 57 3.55 0.12 -6.73
C ILE A 57 4.58 -0.61 -7.60
N TRP A 58 5.80 -0.06 -7.71
CA TRP A 58 6.89 -0.68 -8.44
C TRP A 58 7.23 -2.08 -7.91
N ALA A 59 7.33 -2.24 -6.59
CA ALA A 59 7.65 -3.52 -5.96
C ALA A 59 6.52 -4.55 -6.15
N LEU A 60 5.25 -4.14 -6.04
CA LEU A 60 4.11 -5.03 -6.28
C LEU A 60 4.09 -5.54 -7.72
N ARG A 61 4.36 -4.67 -8.70
CA ARG A 61 4.51 -5.08 -10.11
C ARG A 61 5.59 -6.14 -10.28
N GLY A 62 6.76 -5.92 -9.68
CA GLY A 62 7.88 -6.89 -9.74
C GLY A 62 7.59 -8.22 -9.03
N LEU A 63 6.92 -8.19 -7.88
CA LEU A 63 6.64 -9.40 -7.08
C LEU A 63 5.51 -10.26 -7.64
N THR A 64 4.55 -9.65 -8.35
CA THR A 64 3.31 -10.33 -8.77
C THR A 64 3.18 -10.47 -10.27
N GLY A 65 3.96 -9.71 -11.06
CA GLY A 65 3.82 -9.63 -12.52
C GLY A 65 2.56 -8.91 -13.01
N LYS A 66 1.80 -8.26 -12.11
CA LYS A 66 0.56 -7.56 -12.44
C LYS A 66 0.74 -6.05 -12.48
N GLU A 67 -0.05 -5.37 -13.30
CA GLU A 67 -0.09 -3.91 -13.32
C GLU A 67 -0.83 -3.38 -12.07
N TYR A 68 -0.23 -2.40 -11.42
CA TYR A 68 -0.79 -1.67 -10.28
C TYR A 68 -0.70 -0.16 -10.49
N GLY A 69 -1.67 0.58 -9.96
CA GLY A 69 -1.70 2.02 -9.85
C GLY A 69 -2.16 2.51 -8.47
N VAL A 70 -2.32 3.82 -8.33
CA VAL A 70 -2.69 4.47 -7.04
C VAL A 70 -4.05 4.01 -6.52
N GLY A 71 -5.05 3.88 -7.40
CA GLY A 71 -6.41 3.46 -7.03
C GLY A 71 -6.54 2.01 -6.56
N ASP A 72 -5.52 1.18 -6.80
CA ASP A 72 -5.47 -0.18 -6.25
C ASP A 72 -5.08 -0.18 -4.77
N LEU A 73 -4.36 0.86 -4.32
CA LEU A 73 -3.82 0.98 -2.97
C LEU A 73 -4.58 1.96 -2.08
N LEU A 74 -5.37 2.84 -2.69
CA LEU A 74 -6.20 3.83 -2.01
C LEU A 74 -7.64 3.71 -2.48
N GLU A 75 -8.59 3.80 -1.56
CA GLU A 75 -10.01 3.82 -1.86
C GLU A 75 -10.70 4.99 -1.19
N TYR A 76 -11.48 5.72 -1.98
CA TYR A 76 -12.39 6.75 -1.51
C TYR A 76 -13.70 6.14 -1.04
N ARG A 77 -14.17 6.56 0.13
CA ARG A 77 -15.49 6.21 0.67
C ARG A 77 -16.31 7.49 0.87
N PRO A 78 -17.50 7.58 0.26
CA PRO A 78 -18.38 8.72 0.46
C PRO A 78 -19.00 8.71 1.87
N PRO A 79 -19.53 9.84 2.34
CA PRO A 79 -20.35 9.92 3.56
C PRO A 79 -21.51 8.91 3.55
N SER A 80 -21.79 8.29 4.70
CA SER A 80 -23.00 7.46 4.92
C SER A 80 -23.78 7.87 6.17
#